data_AF-A0A3S0BBW8-F1
#
_entry.id   AF-A0A3S0BBW8-F1
#
_cell.length_a   1.000
_cell.length_b   1.000
_cell.length_c   1.000
_cell.angle_alpha   90.00
_cell.angle_beta   90.00
_cell.angle_gamma   90.00
#
_symmetry.space_group_name_H-M   'P 1'
#
loop_
_entity.id
_entity.type
_entity.pdbx_description
1 polymer ?
#
loop_
_entity_poly.entity_id
_entity_poly.type
_entity_poly.pdbx_seq_one_letter_code
_entity_poly.pdbx_strand_id
1 'polypeptide(L)'
;MAISLGNEQFIEKSKQVHGDRYDYSLVDYKTAHTKVTLLCRLHGEFSQAPNHHLKGRGCAKCFYESIGWTRTGFKDKCDKNNKGLGVLYVLECFNDSESFIKIGITSRSIKERYDSKVKMPYAYRVIDEIIGDPIFIFDLETEMHRQHKEHHYVPNIPFGGSSTECFKQYITSNINIRRSKCPL
;
A
#
# COMPACT_ATOMS: atom_id res chain seq x y z
N MET A 1 -32.04 4.44 -11.25
CA MET A 1 -31.56 5.73 -11.78
C MET A 1 -30.92 5.46 -13.13
N ALA A 2 -31.31 6.18 -14.18
CA ALA A 2 -30.76 5.98 -15.53
C ALA A 2 -29.33 6.53 -15.57
N ILE A 3 -28.37 5.66 -15.86
CA ILE A 3 -26.98 6.06 -16.08
C ILE A 3 -26.90 6.61 -17.51
N SER A 4 -26.37 7.82 -17.68
CA SER A 4 -26.21 8.41 -19.01
C SER A 4 -25.08 7.68 -19.76
N LEU A 5 -25.19 7.53 -21.08
CA LEU A 5 -24.19 6.83 -21.92
C LEU A 5 -22.75 7.37 -21.70
N GLY A 6 -22.62 8.66 -21.32
CA GLY A 6 -21.34 9.28 -20.98
C GLY A 6 -20.75 8.83 -19.64
N ASN A 7 -21.59 8.59 -18.62
CA ASN A 7 -21.17 8.03 -17.33
C ASN A 7 -20.60 6.62 -17.52
N GLU A 8 -21.31 5.75 -18.24
CA GLU A 8 -20.91 4.35 -18.43
C GLU A 8 -19.54 4.26 -19.12
N GLN A 9 -19.36 4.97 -20.24
CA GLN A 9 -18.09 4.98 -20.97
C GLN A 9 -16.93 5.52 -20.13
N PHE A 10 -17.16 6.56 -19.34
CA PHE A 10 -16.13 7.09 -18.45
C PHE A 10 -15.75 6.08 -17.37
N ILE A 11 -16.73 5.44 -16.74
CA ILE A 11 -16.50 4.46 -15.67
C ILE A 11 -15.77 3.24 -16.21
N GLU A 12 -16.17 2.71 -17.36
CA GLU A 12 -15.53 1.55 -18.00
C GLU A 12 -14.05 1.83 -18.28
N LYS A 13 -13.74 2.95 -18.95
CA LYS A 13 -12.35 3.35 -19.23
C LYS A 13 -11.57 3.61 -17.95
N SER A 14 -12.21 4.18 -16.93
CA SER A 14 -11.54 4.45 -15.66
C SER A 14 -11.19 3.16 -14.92
N LYS A 15 -12.05 2.13 -14.96
CA LYS A 15 -11.75 0.79 -14.44
C LYS A 15 -10.62 0.10 -15.20
N GLN A 16 -10.49 0.31 -16.51
CA GLN A 16 -9.34 -0.20 -17.27
C GLN A 16 -8.01 0.42 -16.81
N VAL A 17 -8.02 1.71 -16.44
CA VAL A 17 -6.82 2.44 -15.99
C VAL A 17 -6.49 2.14 -14.52
N HIS A 18 -7.49 2.04 -13.66
CA HIS A 18 -7.32 2.04 -12.20
C HIS A 18 -7.77 0.75 -11.51
N GLY A 19 -8.33 -0.22 -12.23
CA GLY A 19 -8.95 -1.41 -11.65
C GLY A 19 -10.06 -1.05 -10.66
N ASP A 20 -10.09 -1.72 -9.52
CA ASP A 20 -11.10 -1.53 -8.48
C ASP A 20 -10.74 -0.47 -7.43
N ARG A 21 -9.73 0.37 -7.69
CA ARG A 21 -9.23 1.36 -6.71
C ARG A 21 -10.24 2.43 -6.32
N TYR A 22 -11.21 2.70 -7.19
CA TYR A 22 -12.20 3.75 -7.00
C TYR A 22 -13.63 3.22 -7.13
N ASP A 23 -14.51 3.84 -6.36
CA ASP A 23 -15.95 3.73 -6.52
C ASP A 23 -16.45 4.98 -7.28
N TYR A 24 -17.35 4.74 -8.22
CA TYR A 24 -17.86 5.75 -9.15
C TYR A 24 -19.35 6.05 -8.93
N SER A 25 -19.94 5.62 -7.81
CA SER A 25 -21.35 5.78 -7.48
C SER A 25 -21.82 7.24 -7.44
N LEU A 26 -20.91 8.18 -7.18
CA LEU A 26 -21.18 9.63 -7.13
C LEU A 26 -20.80 10.37 -8.43
N VAL A 27 -20.44 9.65 -9.49
CA VAL A 27 -20.04 10.28 -10.76
C VAL A 27 -21.26 10.85 -11.49
N ASP A 28 -21.18 12.14 -11.78
CA ASP A 28 -22.05 12.85 -12.71
C ASP A 28 -21.22 13.49 -13.83
N TYR A 29 -20.89 12.70 -14.86
CA TYR A 29 -20.09 13.12 -16.00
C TYR A 29 -20.85 14.10 -16.89
N LYS A 30 -20.28 15.30 -17.06
CA LYS A 30 -20.77 16.31 -18.01
C LYS A 30 -19.84 16.49 -19.20
N THR A 31 -18.55 16.67 -18.93
CA THR A 31 -17.51 16.87 -19.95
C THR A 31 -16.20 16.26 -19.48
N ALA A 32 -15.22 16.14 -20.38
CA ALA A 32 -13.89 15.66 -20.04
C ALA A 32 -13.13 16.57 -19.05
N HIS A 33 -13.53 17.84 -18.92
CA HIS A 33 -12.85 18.86 -18.12
C HIS A 33 -13.61 19.25 -16.84
N THR A 34 -14.92 19.02 -16.80
CA THR A 34 -15.75 19.25 -15.62
C THR A 34 -15.42 18.21 -14.57
N LYS A 35 -15.00 18.65 -13.37
CA LYS A 35 -14.65 17.73 -12.28
C LYS A 35 -15.84 16.85 -11.90
N VAL A 36 -15.55 15.56 -11.67
CA VAL A 36 -16.49 14.60 -11.10
C VAL A 36 -16.04 14.23 -9.68
N THR A 37 -16.97 13.77 -8.86
CA THR A 37 -16.68 13.21 -7.53
C THR A 37 -16.35 11.72 -7.68
N LEU A 38 -15.21 11.33 -7.14
CA LEU A 38 -14.70 9.96 -7.13
C LEU A 38 -14.51 9.52 -5.68
N LEU A 39 -14.81 8.26 -5.39
CA LEU A 39 -14.59 7.68 -4.07
C LEU A 39 -13.33 6.83 -4.10
N CYS A 40 -12.25 7.30 -3.49
CA CYS A 40 -11.11 6.44 -3.22
C CYS A 40 -11.48 5.46 -2.12
N ARG A 41 -11.35 4.15 -2.38
CA ARG A 41 -11.67 3.13 -1.37
C ARG A 41 -10.83 3.24 -0.09
N LEU A 42 -9.67 3.91 -0.14
CA LEU A 42 -8.78 4.13 1.01
C LEU A 42 -9.01 5.46 1.72
N HIS A 43 -9.25 6.53 0.95
CA HIS A 43 -9.17 7.91 1.45
C HIS A 43 -10.47 8.70 1.37
N GLY A 44 -11.52 8.08 0.84
CA GLY A 44 -12.84 8.69 0.68
C GLY A 44 -12.97 9.57 -0.56
N GLU A 45 -13.92 10.49 -0.51
CA GLU A 45 -14.29 11.37 -1.62
C GLU A 45 -13.18 12.34 -2.02
N PHE A 46 -13.01 12.54 -3.33
CA PHE A 46 -12.21 13.60 -3.91
C PHE A 46 -12.75 13.98 -5.29
N SER A 47 -12.42 15.19 -5.76
CA SER A 47 -12.86 15.66 -7.08
C SER A 47 -11.72 15.72 -8.08
N GLN A 48 -11.95 15.23 -9.30
CA GLN A 48 -10.95 15.23 -10.37
C GLN A 48 -11.60 15.39 -11.75
N ALA A 49 -10.91 16.03 -12.70
CA ALA A 49 -11.36 16.10 -14.08
C ALA A 49 -11.23 14.71 -14.76
N PRO A 50 -12.25 14.23 -15.48
CA PRO A 50 -12.22 12.94 -16.16
C PRO A 50 -11.00 12.73 -17.07
N ASN A 51 -10.61 13.75 -17.85
CA ASN A 51 -9.44 13.65 -18.73
C ASN A 51 -8.13 13.40 -17.98
N HIS A 52 -7.99 13.92 -16.75
CA HIS A 52 -6.86 13.69 -15.88
C HIS A 52 -6.93 12.28 -15.29
N HIS A 53 -8.11 11.87 -14.86
CA HIS A 53 -8.34 10.55 -14.28
C HIS A 53 -7.99 9.43 -15.30
N LEU A 54 -8.47 9.57 -16.53
CA LEU A 54 -8.19 8.64 -17.64
C LEU A 54 -6.71 8.60 -18.06
N LYS A 55 -5.93 9.64 -17.72
CA LYS A 55 -4.46 9.66 -17.92
C LYS A 55 -3.70 8.97 -16.77
N GLY A 56 -4.40 8.28 -15.86
CA GLY A 56 -3.79 7.60 -14.72
C GLY A 56 -3.59 8.48 -13.49
N ARG A 57 -4.06 9.73 -13.48
CA ARG A 57 -4.07 10.53 -12.24
C ARG A 57 -5.16 10.02 -11.31
N GLY A 58 -4.93 10.12 -10.00
CA GLY A 58 -5.78 9.49 -9.00
C GLY A 58 -5.89 10.33 -7.73
N CYS A 59 -6.23 9.68 -6.62
CA CYS A 59 -6.29 10.32 -5.32
C CYS A 59 -4.90 10.87 -4.93
N ALA A 60 -4.84 12.15 -4.54
CA ALA A 60 -3.60 12.78 -4.11
C ALA A 60 -3.02 12.09 -2.87
N LYS A 61 -3.85 11.67 -1.91
CA LYS A 61 -3.40 10.96 -0.70
C LYS A 61 -2.72 9.63 -1.06
N CYS A 62 -3.31 8.82 -1.95
CA CYS A 62 -2.62 7.65 -2.51
C CYS A 62 -1.30 8.00 -3.18
N PHE A 63 -1.26 9.10 -3.95
CA PHE A 63 -0.03 9.53 -4.61
C PHE A 63 1.06 9.87 -3.59
N TYR A 64 0.73 10.65 -2.55
CA TYR A 64 1.66 11.03 -1.49
C TYR A 64 2.14 9.82 -0.67
N GLU A 65 1.25 8.87 -0.38
CA GLU A 65 1.62 7.58 0.23
C GLU A 65 2.54 6.77 -0.70
N SER A 66 2.33 6.85 -2.02
CA SER A 66 3.19 6.19 -3.02
C SER A 66 4.49 6.92 -3.36
N ILE A 67 4.79 8.08 -2.73
CA ILE A 67 6.14 8.71 -2.84
C ILE A 67 7.22 7.83 -2.18
N GLY A 68 6.80 6.76 -1.49
CA GLY A 68 7.64 5.60 -1.23
C GLY A 68 8.01 4.84 -2.51
N TRP A 69 8.23 3.53 -2.40
CA TRP A 69 8.54 2.71 -3.55
C TRP A 69 7.33 2.67 -4.50
N THR A 70 7.53 2.86 -5.80
CA THR A 70 6.51 2.47 -6.79
C THR A 70 6.55 0.95 -6.96
N ARG A 71 5.43 0.33 -7.34
CA ARG A 71 5.35 -1.12 -7.58
C ARG A 71 6.46 -1.61 -8.54
N THR A 72 6.65 -0.91 -9.66
CA THR A 72 7.73 -1.20 -10.62
C THR A 72 9.11 -0.88 -10.04
N GLY A 73 9.26 0.25 -9.33
CA GLY A 73 10.54 0.62 -8.72
C GLY A 73 11.01 -0.35 -7.64
N PHE A 74 10.07 -0.92 -6.86
CA PHE A 74 10.36 -1.99 -5.91
C PHE A 74 10.84 -3.24 -6.63
N LYS A 75 10.12 -3.68 -7.68
CA LYS A 75 10.53 -4.81 -8.52
C LYS A 75 11.94 -4.63 -9.08
N ASP A 76 12.23 -3.50 -9.72
CA ASP A 76 13.55 -3.19 -10.30
C ASP A 76 14.66 -3.24 -9.24
N LYS A 77 14.33 -2.88 -7.99
CA LYS A 77 15.27 -2.94 -6.87
C LYS A 77 15.48 -4.38 -6.39
N CYS A 78 14.43 -5.18 -6.32
CA CYS A 78 14.51 -6.61 -5.98
C CYS A 78 15.31 -7.39 -7.02
N ASP A 79 15.10 -7.10 -8.31
CA ASP A 79 15.89 -7.68 -9.41
C ASP A 79 17.39 -7.42 -9.22
N LYS A 80 17.76 -6.20 -8.79
CA LYS A 80 19.16 -5.80 -8.54
C LYS A 80 19.75 -6.36 -7.24
N ASN A 81 18.97 -6.42 -6.17
CA ASN A 81 19.49 -6.65 -4.82
C ASN A 81 19.27 -8.08 -4.29
N ASN A 82 18.21 -8.76 -4.74
CA ASN A 82 17.75 -9.99 -4.11
C ASN A 82 17.26 -11.02 -5.13
N LYS A 83 17.95 -11.10 -6.28
CA LYS A 83 17.67 -12.07 -7.36
C LYS A 83 16.19 -12.05 -7.81
N GLY A 84 15.57 -10.87 -7.79
CA GLY A 84 14.18 -10.70 -8.18
C GLY A 84 13.15 -11.06 -7.11
N LEU A 85 13.54 -11.26 -5.85
CA LEU A 85 12.61 -11.56 -4.76
C LEU A 85 12.39 -10.35 -3.85
N GLY A 86 11.13 -10.08 -3.51
CA GLY A 86 10.74 -9.14 -2.47
C GLY A 86 10.56 -9.83 -1.12
N VAL A 87 10.73 -9.08 -0.03
CA VAL A 87 10.47 -9.55 1.33
C VAL A 87 9.46 -8.63 1.98
N LEU A 88 8.35 -9.19 2.45
CA LEU A 88 7.45 -8.55 3.42
C LEU A 88 7.82 -9.05 4.82
N TYR A 89 7.83 -8.14 5.78
CA TYR A 89 8.06 -8.46 7.18
C TYR A 89 6.99 -7.85 8.07
N VAL A 90 6.72 -8.56 9.17
CA VAL A 90 5.98 -8.07 10.31
C VAL A 90 6.91 -8.11 11.51
N LEU A 91 7.22 -6.93 12.06
CA LEU A 91 8.06 -6.79 13.24
C LEU A 91 7.20 -6.36 14.43
N GLU A 92 7.47 -6.92 15.58
CA GLU A 92 7.11 -6.31 16.85
C GLU A 92 8.31 -5.46 17.31
N CYS A 93 8.12 -4.15 17.37
CA CYS A 93 9.11 -3.17 17.82
C CYS A 93 8.78 -2.74 19.25
N PHE A 94 9.79 -2.68 20.12
CA PHE A 94 9.57 -2.38 21.53
C PHE A 94 10.77 -1.73 22.22
N ASN A 95 10.47 -1.05 23.33
CA ASN A 95 11.39 -0.60 24.36
C ASN A 95 10.67 -0.67 25.72
N ASP A 96 11.22 -0.05 26.77
CA ASP A 96 10.63 -0.09 28.11
C ASP A 96 9.31 0.70 28.23
N SER A 97 8.99 1.57 27.27
CA SER A 97 7.85 2.50 27.32
C SER A 97 6.72 2.14 26.36
N GLU A 98 7.01 1.47 25.25
CA GLU A 98 6.00 1.12 24.24
C GLU A 98 6.36 -0.16 23.47
N SER A 99 5.33 -0.79 22.93
CA SER A 99 5.42 -1.88 21.95
C SER A 99 4.38 -1.65 20.85
N PHE A 100 4.75 -1.96 19.62
CA PHE A 100 3.91 -1.80 18.43
C PHE A 100 4.35 -2.72 17.30
N ILE A 101 3.50 -2.84 16.29
CA ILE A 101 3.77 -3.63 15.10
C ILE A 101 4.23 -2.71 13.97
N LYS A 102 5.25 -3.14 13.22
CA LYS A 102 5.63 -2.55 11.95
C LYS A 102 5.46 -3.56 10.83
N ILE A 103 4.69 -3.19 9.81
CA ILE A 103 4.52 -3.98 8.59
C ILE A 103 5.23 -3.25 7.48
N GLY A 104 6.19 -3.89 6.81
CA GLY A 104 6.91 -3.24 5.72
C GLY A 104 7.52 -4.22 4.74
N ILE A 105 8.01 -3.67 3.62
CA ILE A 105 8.76 -4.44 2.62
C ILE A 105 10.23 -4.02 2.54
N THR A 106 11.04 -4.91 1.96
CA THR A 106 12.43 -4.64 1.63
C THR A 106 12.85 -5.46 0.40
N SER A 107 13.74 -4.88 -0.40
CA SER A 107 14.36 -5.55 -1.55
C SER A 107 15.64 -6.31 -1.15
N ARG A 108 15.87 -6.51 0.15
CA ARG A 108 17.09 -7.05 0.78
C ARG A 108 16.65 -7.93 1.95
N SER A 109 17.54 -8.27 2.87
CA SER A 109 17.15 -8.84 4.17
C SER A 109 16.65 -7.77 5.17
N ILE A 110 15.90 -8.19 6.19
CA ILE A 110 15.50 -7.34 7.33
C ILE A 110 16.75 -6.79 8.05
N LYS A 111 17.78 -7.62 8.21
CA LYS A 111 19.04 -7.26 8.89
C LYS A 111 19.79 -6.15 8.17
N GLU A 112 19.86 -6.20 6.84
CA GLU A 112 20.47 -5.12 6.04
C GLU A 112 19.62 -3.85 6.03
N ARG A 113 18.29 -3.99 6.08
CA ARG A 113 17.38 -2.84 6.15
C ARG A 113 17.57 -2.07 7.45
N TYR A 114 17.77 -2.78 8.57
CA TYR A 114 17.89 -2.24 9.92
C TYR A 114 19.26 -2.49 10.53
N ASP A 115 20.31 -2.11 9.80
CA ASP A 115 21.73 -2.26 10.15
C ASP A 115 22.23 -1.29 11.25
N SER A 116 21.40 -0.34 11.68
CA SER A 116 21.80 0.76 12.55
C SER A 116 20.64 1.28 13.38
N LYS A 117 20.97 1.80 14.57
CA LYS A 117 19.99 2.42 15.48
C LYS A 117 19.27 3.64 14.90
N VAL A 118 19.87 4.29 13.91
CA VAL A 118 19.24 5.41 13.19
C VAL A 118 18.07 4.92 12.33
N LYS A 119 18.21 3.75 11.69
CA LYS A 119 17.15 3.16 10.85
C LYS A 119 16.10 2.41 11.67
N MET A 120 16.50 1.83 12.79
CA MET A 120 15.62 1.14 13.74
C MET A 120 16.04 1.48 15.19
N PRO A 121 15.41 2.48 15.82
CA PRO A 121 15.75 2.90 17.18
C PRO A 121 15.19 1.97 18.28
N TYR A 122 14.35 1.00 17.92
CA TYR A 122 13.74 0.04 18.85
C TYR A 122 14.43 -1.33 18.77
N ALA A 123 14.37 -2.10 19.86
CA ALA A 123 14.55 -3.54 19.73
C ALA A 123 13.37 -4.12 18.94
N TYR A 124 13.59 -5.24 18.25
CA TYR A 124 12.52 -5.87 17.49
C TYR A 124 12.59 -7.40 17.49
N ARG A 125 11.42 -8.03 17.34
CA ARG A 125 11.25 -9.45 17.03
C ARG A 125 10.57 -9.58 15.67
N VAL A 126 11.03 -10.55 14.86
CA VAL A 126 10.36 -10.89 13.60
C VAL A 126 9.17 -11.79 13.94
N ILE A 127 7.96 -11.32 13.62
CA ILE A 127 6.70 -12.06 13.82
C ILE A 127 6.37 -12.87 12.57
N ASP A 128 6.55 -12.28 11.38
CA ASP A 128 6.32 -12.93 10.11
C ASP A 128 7.30 -12.43 9.05
N GLU A 129 7.67 -13.30 8.12
CA GLU A 129 8.54 -13.00 6.98
C GLU A 129 8.05 -13.79 5.75
N ILE A 130 7.65 -13.06 4.72
CA ILE A 130 7.14 -13.63 3.47
C ILE A 130 8.06 -13.19 2.35
N ILE A 131 8.63 -14.19 1.66
CA ILE A 131 9.53 -13.98 0.53
C ILE A 131 8.79 -14.42 -0.74
N GLY A 132 8.78 -13.59 -1.76
CA GLY A 132 8.07 -13.92 -2.99
C GLY A 132 8.30 -12.93 -4.13
N ASP A 133 7.45 -13.03 -5.14
CA ASP A 133 7.44 -12.11 -6.27
C ASP A 133 7.29 -10.64 -5.78
N PRO A 134 8.11 -9.69 -6.25
CA PRO A 134 8.12 -8.33 -5.72
C PRO A 134 6.80 -7.59 -5.90
N ILE A 135 6.12 -7.86 -7.01
CA ILE A 135 4.85 -7.24 -7.35
C ILE A 135 3.76 -7.74 -6.39
N PHE A 136 3.72 -9.05 -6.14
CA PHE A 136 2.85 -9.65 -5.13
C PHE A 136 3.15 -9.10 -3.72
N ILE A 137 4.43 -9.02 -3.33
CA ILE A 137 4.86 -8.52 -2.02
C ILE A 137 4.42 -7.07 -1.80
N PHE A 138 4.56 -6.22 -2.82
CA PHE A 138 4.12 -4.82 -2.78
C PHE A 138 2.60 -4.69 -2.60
N ASP A 139 1.83 -5.49 -3.36
CA ASP A 139 0.37 -5.49 -3.25
C ASP A 139 -0.10 -6.01 -1.89
N LEU A 140 0.60 -7.04 -1.36
CA LEU A 140 0.31 -7.61 -0.05
C LEU A 140 0.55 -6.60 1.08
N GLU A 141 1.65 -5.84 1.03
CA GLU A 141 1.90 -4.75 1.99
C GLU A 141 0.77 -3.73 1.99
N THR A 142 0.37 -3.28 0.80
CA THR A 142 -0.73 -2.31 0.63
C THR A 142 -2.02 -2.82 1.25
N GLU A 143 -2.36 -4.08 1.01
CA GLU A 143 -3.54 -4.72 1.58
C GLU A 143 -3.43 -4.87 3.11
N MET A 144 -2.26 -5.26 3.63
CA MET A 144 -2.04 -5.36 5.07
C MET A 144 -2.17 -4.00 5.75
N HIS A 145 -1.56 -2.93 5.22
CA HIS A 145 -1.75 -1.58 5.76
C HIS A 145 -3.22 -1.15 5.73
N ARG A 146 -3.95 -1.46 4.66
CA ARG A 146 -5.38 -1.18 4.56
C ARG A 146 -6.19 -1.89 5.63
N GLN A 147 -5.93 -3.17 5.88
CA GLN A 147 -6.61 -3.97 6.91
C GLN A 147 -6.31 -3.46 8.32
N HIS A 148 -5.12 -2.91 8.55
CA HIS A 148 -4.66 -2.46 9.85
C HIS A 148 -4.89 -0.96 10.11
N LYS A 149 -5.49 -0.24 9.16
CA LYS A 149 -5.62 1.22 9.19
C LYS A 149 -6.27 1.75 10.46
N GLU A 150 -7.32 1.09 10.97
CA GLU A 150 -8.01 1.48 12.21
C GLU A 150 -7.15 1.27 13.48
N HIS A 151 -6.06 0.51 13.36
CA HIS A 151 -5.09 0.27 14.43
C HIS A 151 -3.80 1.07 14.23
N HIS A 152 -3.79 2.07 13.35
CA HIS A 152 -2.62 2.91 13.12
C HIS A 152 -2.03 3.45 14.42
N TYR A 153 -0.70 3.45 14.49
CA TYR A 153 0.06 3.89 15.64
C TYR A 153 1.26 4.74 15.22
N VAL A 154 1.49 5.82 15.94
CA VAL A 154 2.69 6.66 15.78
C VAL A 154 3.58 6.45 17.01
N PRO A 155 4.77 5.83 16.85
CA PRO A 155 5.71 5.61 17.95
C PRO A 155 6.29 6.93 18.50
N ASN A 156 6.74 6.93 19.76
CA ASN A 156 7.29 8.14 20.39
C ASN A 156 8.62 8.58 19.76
N ILE A 157 9.49 7.62 19.43
CA ILE A 157 10.74 7.86 18.70
C ILE A 157 10.47 7.66 17.19
N PRO A 158 10.60 8.71 16.36
CA PRO A 158 10.34 8.61 14.92
C PRO A 158 11.49 7.92 14.17
N PHE A 159 11.15 7.24 13.08
CA PHE A 159 12.10 6.61 12.15
C PHE A 159 11.46 6.40 10.77
N GLY A 160 12.19 5.85 9.80
CA GLY A 160 11.68 5.64 8.44
C GLY A 160 10.39 4.80 8.40
N GLY A 161 9.30 5.41 7.93
CA GLY A 161 7.98 4.78 7.83
C GLY A 161 7.19 4.73 9.15
N SER A 162 7.67 5.34 10.24
CA SER A 162 7.01 5.28 11.56
C SER A 162 5.67 6.02 11.63
N SER A 163 5.40 6.94 10.71
CA SER A 163 4.15 7.71 10.66
C SER A 163 3.03 7.03 9.88
N THR A 164 3.31 5.96 9.14
CA THR A 164 2.36 5.36 8.17
C THR A 164 2.29 3.84 8.23
N GLU A 165 3.35 3.17 8.67
CA GLU A 165 3.51 1.72 8.56
C GLU A 165 3.53 1.01 9.93
N CYS A 166 3.08 1.70 10.99
CA CYS A 166 3.09 1.19 12.38
C CYS A 166 1.66 1.08 12.93
N PHE A 167 1.41 0.05 13.73
CA PHE A 167 0.08 -0.34 14.19
C PHE A 167 0.10 -0.88 15.62
N LYS A 168 -0.99 -0.75 16.36
CA LYS A 168 -1.14 -1.26 17.73
C LYS A 168 -1.27 -2.79 17.79
N GLN A 169 -1.80 -3.42 16.76
CA GLN A 169 -2.11 -4.85 16.73
C GLN A 169 -1.80 -5.44 15.36
N TYR A 170 -1.52 -6.74 15.31
CA TYR A 170 -1.39 -7.52 14.08
C TYR A 170 -2.62 -8.43 13.91
N ILE A 171 -3.41 -8.19 12.89
CA ILE A 171 -4.61 -8.94 12.53
C ILE A 171 -4.24 -9.97 11.45
N THR A 172 -4.42 -11.24 11.76
CA THR A 172 -4.12 -12.36 10.86
C THR A 172 -5.33 -12.90 10.10
N SER A 173 -6.53 -12.38 10.38
CA SER A 173 -7.81 -13.09 10.16
C SER A 173 -8.25 -13.31 8.71
N ASN A 174 -7.48 -12.97 7.68
CA ASN A 174 -7.79 -13.30 6.28
C ASN A 174 -6.57 -13.53 5.38
N ILE A 175 -5.40 -13.80 5.97
CA ILE A 175 -4.20 -14.10 5.20
C ILE A 175 -4.30 -15.58 4.75
N ASN A 176 -5.12 -15.83 3.73
CA ASN A 176 -5.10 -17.06 2.93
C ASN A 176 -3.83 -17.04 2.07
N ILE A 177 -2.65 -17.00 2.70
CA ILE A 177 -1.42 -17.42 2.06
C ILE A 177 -1.65 -18.90 1.80
N ARG A 178 -2.08 -19.24 0.58
CA ARG A 178 -1.65 -20.49 -0.01
C ARG A 178 -0.14 -20.45 0.14
N ARG A 179 0.37 -21.13 1.16
CA ARG A 179 1.78 -21.48 1.27
C ARG A 179 2.03 -22.39 0.08
N SER A 180 2.14 -21.82 -1.11
CA SER A 180 2.71 -22.49 -2.25
C SER A 180 4.13 -22.73 -1.80
N LYS A 181 4.36 -23.95 -1.30
CA LYS A 181 5.69 -24.49 -1.04
C LYS A 181 6.56 -24.03 -2.19
N CYS A 182 7.53 -23.17 -1.88
CA CYS A 182 8.65 -22.99 -2.78
C CYS A 182 9.18 -24.40 -3.05
N PRO A 183 9.22 -24.89 -4.30
CA PRO A 183 9.91 -26.14 -4.57
C PRO A 183 11.36 -25.91 -4.18
N LEU A 184 11.85 -26.75 -3.27
CA LEU A 184 13.27 -26.87 -2.92
C LEU A 184 14.11 -27.05 -4.19
#